data_AF-A0A918Q5Y1-F1
#
_entry.id   AF-A0A918Q5Y1-F1
#
_cell.length_a   1.000
_cell.length_b   1.000
_cell.length_c   1.000
_cell.angle_alpha   90.00
_cell.angle_beta   90.00
_cell.angle_gamma   90.00
#
_symmetry.space_group_name_H-M   'P 1'
#
loop_
_entity.id
_entity.type
_entity.pdbx_description
1 polymer ?
#
loop_
_entity_poly.entity_id
_entity_poly.type
_entity_poly.pdbx_seq_one_letter_code
_entity_poly.pdbx_strand_id
1 'polypeptide(L)' 'MCGCIEHINTELAPDHCLNTSMSFKTKDERPIINLIRRDRWVTESRRGKRSYFVCNFCPFCGEKYPETAQAVEVAA' A
#
# COMPACT_ATOMS: atom_id res chain seq x y z
N MET A 1 10.57 -5.12 -6.20
CA MET A 1 9.28 -4.88 -5.52
C MET A 1 9.08 -6.06 -4.58
N CYS A 2 9.27 -5.85 -3.29
CA CYS A 2 9.16 -6.89 -2.27
C CYS A 2 7.77 -7.55 -2.24
N GLY A 3 7.71 -8.88 -2.11
CA GLY A 3 6.47 -9.66 -1.98
C GLY A 3 5.74 -9.52 -0.62
N CYS A 4 6.10 -8.52 0.21
CA CYS A 4 5.57 -8.39 1.56
C CYS A 4 4.06 -8.18 1.62
N ILE A 5 3.47 -7.45 0.66
CA ILE A 5 2.03 -7.19 0.63
C ILE A 5 1.25 -8.49 0.43
N GLU A 6 1.70 -9.35 -0.47
CA GLU A 6 1.05 -10.64 -0.75
C GLU A 6 1.14 -11.58 0.45
N HIS A 7 2.33 -11.66 1.06
CA HIS A 7 2.54 -12.44 2.27
C HIS A 7 1.62 -11.98 3.42
N ILE A 8 1.59 -10.67 3.71
CA ILE A 8 0.74 -10.13 4.78
C ILE A 8 -0.75 -10.27 4.44
N ASN A 9 -1.13 -10.14 3.17
CA ASN A 9 -2.51 -10.37 2.73
C ASN A 9 -2.98 -11.82 2.94
N THR A 10 -2.05 -12.77 2.92
CA THR A 10 -2.33 -14.17 3.24
C THR A 10 -2.59 -14.34 4.72
N GLU A 11 -1.80 -13.67 5.58
CA GLU A 11 -1.97 -13.72 7.03
C GLU A 11 -3.18 -12.94 7.54
N LEU A 12 -3.57 -11.85 6.86
CA LEU A 12 -4.73 -11.03 7.22
C LEU A 12 -6.07 -11.62 6.76
N ALA A 13 -6.05 -12.67 5.93
CA ALA A 13 -7.27 -13.34 5.51
C ALA A 13 -7.93 -14.08 6.70
N PRO A 14 -9.28 -14.10 6.77
CA PRO A 14 -10.24 -13.63 5.77
C PRO A 14 -10.73 -12.19 5.97
N ASP A 15 -10.37 -11.53 7.07
CA ASP A 15 -11.05 -10.30 7.51
C ASP A 15 -10.49 -9.03 6.85
N HIS A 16 -9.18 -8.99 6.61
CA HIS A 16 -8.48 -7.79 6.16
C HIS A 16 -7.58 -8.02 4.94
N CYS A 17 -7.22 -6.92 4.28
CA CYS A 17 -6.14 -6.88 3.29
C CYS A 17 -5.49 -5.50 3.27
N LEU A 18 -4.22 -5.46 2.88
CA LEU A 18 -3.48 -4.28 2.50
C LEU A 18 -3.74 -3.96 1.03
N ASN A 19 -4.06 -2.69 0.77
CA ASN A 19 -4.20 -2.13 -0.57
C ASN A 19 -3.22 -0.97 -0.78
N THR A 20 -2.48 -0.98 -1.89
CA THR A 20 -1.52 0.07 -2.21
C THR A 20 -2.11 1.01 -3.27
N SER A 21 -2.12 2.31 -2.99
CA SER A 21 -2.65 3.37 -3.86
C SER A 21 -1.66 4.53 -3.94
N MET A 22 -1.61 5.25 -5.07
CA MET A 22 -0.76 6.46 -5.18
C MET A 22 -1.52 7.71 -4.72
N SER A 23 -0.87 8.53 -3.91
CA SER A 23 -1.36 9.88 -3.58
C SER A 23 -0.90 10.89 -4.62
N PHE A 24 -1.86 11.59 -5.22
CA PHE A 24 -1.60 12.71 -6.14
C PHE A 24 -1.86 14.08 -5.48
N LYS A 25 -2.17 14.13 -4.18
CA LYS A 25 -2.54 15.39 -3.49
C LYS A 25 -1.35 16.29 -3.18
N THR A 26 -0.12 15.79 -3.28
CA THR A 26 1.12 16.53 -3.00
C THR A 26 2.01 16.50 -4.24
N LYS A 27 2.91 17.51 -4.37
CA LYS A 27 3.94 17.52 -5.43
C LYS A 27 4.79 16.24 -5.46
N ASP A 28 4.82 15.49 -4.35
CA ASP A 28 5.45 14.19 -4.26
C ASP A 28 4.39 13.08 -4.46
N GLU A 29 4.56 12.31 -5.52
CA GLU A 29 3.85 11.04 -5.73
C GLU A 29 4.36 10.02 -4.71
N ARG A 30 3.52 9.68 -3.72
CA ARG A 30 3.89 8.72 -2.67
C ARG A 30 2.91 7.55 -2.63
N PRO A 31 3.39 6.30 -2.52
CA PRO A 31 2.51 5.18 -2.30
C PRO A 31 1.96 5.24 -0.87
N ILE A 32 0.64 5.02 -0.80
CA ILE A 32 -0.15 4.88 0.40
C ILE A 32 -0.56 3.42 0.52
N ILE A 33 -0.24 2.80 1.65
CA ILE A 33 -0.69 1.45 2.00
C ILE A 33 -1.84 1.59 2.98
N ASN A 34 -3.05 1.19 2.55
CA ASN A 34 -4.27 1.21 3.34
C ASN A 34 -4.57 -0.17 3.89
N LEU A 35 -5.04 -0.24 5.14
CA LEU A 35 -5.66 -1.47 5.66
C LEU A 35 -7.15 -1.44 5.32
N ILE A 36 -7.63 -2.44 4.60
CA ILE A 36 -9.00 -2.58 4.11
C ILE A 36 -9.66 -3.75 4.83
N ARG A 37 -10.91 -3.57 5.24
CA ARG A 37 -11.80 -4.66 5.68
C ARG A 37 -12.43 -5.31 4.46
N ARG A 38 -12.33 -6.63 4.33
CA ARG A 38 -12.85 -7.38 3.16
C ARG A 38 -14.38 -7.46 3.15
N ASP A 39 -15.03 -7.41 4.31
CA ASP A 39 -16.48 -7.52 4.44
C ASP A 39 -17.26 -6.43 3.69
N ARG A 40 -16.73 -5.20 3.68
CA ARG A 40 -17.37 -4.03 3.07
C ARG A 40 -16.47 -3.26 2.10
N TRP A 41 -15.24 -3.74 1.90
CA TRP A 41 -14.21 -3.06 1.12
C TRP A 41 -13.97 -1.61 1.55
N VAL A 42 -13.97 -1.38 2.86
CA VAL A 42 -13.77 -0.05 3.46
C VAL A 42 -12.44 0.00 4.19
N THR A 43 -11.80 1.16 4.20
CA THR A 43 -10.59 1.36 5.01
C THR A 43 -10.90 1.13 6.48
N GLU A 44 -10.12 0.24 7.11
CA GLU A 44 -10.17 0.00 8.55
C GLU A 44 -9.87 1.32 9.27
N SER A 45 -10.83 1.79 10.05
CA SER A 45 -10.67 2.96 10.89
C SER A 45 -10.94 2.58 12.34
N ARG A 46 -9.96 2.83 13.21
CA ARG A 46 -10.11 2.68 14.66
C ARG A 46 -9.69 3.98 15.31
N ARG A 47 -10.46 4.46 16.28
CA ARG A 47 -10.18 5.69 17.01
C ARG A 47 -8.75 5.66 17.55
N GLY A 48 -7.94 6.65 17.18
CA GLY A 48 -6.54 6.78 17.62
C GLY A 48 -5.52 5.88 16.90
N LYS A 49 -5.94 5.06 15.91
CA LYS A 49 -5.02 4.27 15.10
C LYS A 49 -4.96 4.80 13.67
N ARG A 50 -3.75 4.78 13.09
CA ARG A 50 -3.56 5.11 11.68
C ARG A 50 -4.20 4.02 10.82
N SER A 51 -4.94 4.45 9.81
CA SER A 51 -5.61 3.57 8.84
C SER A 51 -4.77 3.33 7.58
N TYR A 52 -3.70 4.10 7.40
CA TYR A 52 -2.79 4.02 6.27
C TYR A 52 -1.36 4.40 6.64
N PHE A 53 -0.42 3.96 5.81
CA PHE A 53 1.00 4.33 5.84
C PHE A 53 1.35 5.07 4.55
N VAL A 54 2.13 6.14 4.66
CA VAL A 54 2.72 6.86 3.52
C VAL A 54 4.21 6.64 3.59
N CYS A 55 4.78 5.91 2.63
CA CYS A 55 6.17 5.49 2.71
C CYS A 55 6.87 5.59 1.35
N ASN A 56 8.15 5.97 1.33
CA ASN A 56 8.99 5.90 0.11
C ASN A 56 9.73 4.54 0.01
N PHE A 57 9.39 3.62 0.91
CA PHE A 57 9.97 2.30 1.07
C PHE A 57 8.89 1.35 1.60
N CYS A 58 9.11 0.05 1.48
CA CYS A 58 8.23 -0.94 2.07
C CYS A 58 8.31 -0.86 3.61
N PRO A 59 7.22 -0.55 4.33
CA PRO A 59 7.25 -0.41 5.78
C PRO A 59 7.48 -1.75 6.51
N PHE A 60 7.45 -2.89 5.80
CA PHE A 60 7.55 -4.22 6.38
C PHE A 60 8.96 -4.80 6.31
N CYS A 61 9.67 -4.61 5.19
CA CYS A 61 11.03 -5.13 5.01
C CYS A 61 12.10 -4.04 4.83
N GLY A 62 11.70 -2.77 4.68
CA GLY A 62 12.63 -1.65 4.48
C GLY A 62 13.15 -1.51 3.04
N GLU A 63 12.76 -2.37 2.09
CA GLU A 63 13.15 -2.23 0.68
C GLU A 63 12.65 -0.89 0.13
N LYS A 64 13.55 -0.05 -0.38
CA LYS A 64 13.17 1.21 -1.02
C LYS A 64 12.35 0.91 -2.26
N TYR A 65 11.21 1.58 -2.41
CA TYR A 65 10.52 1.55 -3.68
C TYR A 65 11.41 2.26 -4.71
N PRO A 66 11.53 1.74 -5.94
CA PRO A 66 12.29 2.42 -6.96
C PRO A 66 11.75 3.84 -7.11
N GLU A 67 12.63 4.83 -6.97
CA GLU A 67 12.31 6.20 -7.37
C GLU A 67 11.90 6.12 -8.83
N THR A 68 10.71 6.65 -9.15
CA THR A 68 10.08 6.59 -10.47
C THR A 68 11.11 6.78 -11.60
N ALA A 69 11.59 5.68 -12.16
CA ALA A 69 12.05 5.69 -13.54
C ALA A 69 10.78 5.84 -14.36
N GLN A 70 10.73 6.94 -15.12
CA GLN A 70 9.68 7.26 -16.08
C GLN A 70 9.16 6.00 -16.76
N ALA A 71 7.82 5.91 -16.85
CA ALA A 71 7.07 5.14 -17.84
C ALA A 71 7.72 3.82 -18.26
N VAL A 72 7.38 2.72 -17.58
CA VAL A 72 7.39 1.44 -18.30
C VAL A 72 6.20 1.49 -19.24
N GLU A 73 6.47 1.89 -20.48
CA GLU A 73 5.59 1.70 -21.63
C GLU A 73 4.99 0.31 -21.54
N VAL A 74 3.66 0.25 -21.38
CA VAL A 74 2.92 -0.97 -21.69
C VAL A 74 2.96 -1.05 -23.22
N ALA A 75 3.95 -1.78 -23.73
CA ALA A 75 4.01 -2.16 -25.13
C ALA A 75 2.71 -2.89 -25.52
N ALA A 76 2.20 -2.48 -26.68
CA ALA A 76 0.91 -2.82 -27.28
C ALA A 76 0.66 -4.33 -27.48
#